data_AF-A0A5C6VMB4-F1
#
_entry.id   AF-A0A5C6VMB4-F1
#
_cell.length_a   1.000
_cell.length_b   1.000
_cell.length_c   1.000
_cell.angle_alpha   90.00
_cell.angle_beta   90.00
_cell.angle_gamma   90.00
#
_symmetry.space_group_name_H-M   'P 1'
#
loop_
_entity.id
_entity.type
_entity.pdbx_description
1 polymer ?
#
loop_
_entity_poly.entity_id
_entity_poly.type
_entity_poly.pdbx_seq_one_letter_code
_entity_poly.pdbx_strand_id
1 'polypeptide(L)'
;MTCIRRAMRGAAVLGAITAIALSMPAHAQSAADLRTMADFIECKLSPKQIERFIARVDANAVPGLTNQSGKPDAIALGWQTRKPVEAWGVQSRVVTLVSPREMLMAIAAPKGGEVDVGKQWAERIGGMREDAGAVSMREHMNWRGADYRKAGGGREIRLLVDQKETPGWILLGCRYDQASFDNF
;
A
#
# COMPACT_ATOMS: atom_id res chain seq x y z
N MET A 1 13.87 -63.73 -53.16
CA MET A 1 13.31 -64.26 -51.89
C MET A 1 14.46 -64.57 -50.96
N THR A 2 14.25 -64.32 -49.65
CA THR A 2 15.13 -64.63 -48.51
C THR A 2 16.16 -63.56 -48.09
N CYS A 3 15.90 -62.99 -46.92
CA CYS A 3 16.71 -62.09 -46.09
C CYS A 3 17.97 -62.77 -45.52
N ILE A 4 18.97 -61.98 -45.07
CA ILE A 4 19.41 -61.88 -43.65
C ILE A 4 20.51 -60.81 -43.48
N ARG A 5 20.40 -60.09 -42.35
CA ARG A 5 21.13 -58.90 -41.88
C ARG A 5 22.47 -59.21 -41.21
N ARG A 6 23.42 -58.27 -41.32
CA ARG A 6 24.33 -57.68 -40.27
C ARG A 6 25.56 -57.08 -41.00
N ALA A 7 26.15 -55.94 -40.66
CA ALA A 7 26.20 -55.21 -39.40
C ALA A 7 26.64 -53.75 -39.63
N MET A 8 26.45 -52.97 -38.57
CA MET A 8 27.37 -51.96 -38.05
C MET A 8 27.24 -50.48 -38.46
N ARG A 9 27.02 -49.71 -37.39
CA ARG A 9 27.63 -48.43 -36.99
C ARG A 9 26.91 -47.16 -37.44
N GLY A 10 26.44 -46.43 -36.43
CA GLY A 10 25.99 -45.05 -36.54
C GLY A 10 25.19 -44.65 -35.32
N ALA A 11 25.86 -44.56 -34.16
CA ALA A 11 25.28 -43.94 -32.98
C ALA A 11 25.09 -42.43 -33.26
N ALA A 12 23.87 -42.02 -33.62
CA ALA A 12 23.47 -40.63 -33.65
C ALA A 12 22.79 -40.30 -32.32
N VAL A 13 23.56 -39.75 -31.38
CA VAL A 13 23.03 -39.10 -30.19
C VAL A 13 22.44 -37.76 -30.65
N LEU A 14 21.13 -37.72 -30.89
CA LEU A 14 20.43 -36.44 -31.03
C LEU A 14 20.33 -35.80 -29.64
N GLY A 15 21.11 -34.75 -29.44
CA GLY A 15 21.05 -33.91 -28.26
C GLY A 15 19.66 -33.29 -28.10
N ALA A 16 18.98 -33.62 -27.01
CA ALA A 16 17.82 -32.90 -26.56
C ALA A 16 18.27 -31.50 -26.10
N ILE A 17 18.05 -30.49 -26.94
CA ILE A 17 18.10 -29.09 -26.52
C ILE A 17 16.93 -28.90 -25.56
N THR A 18 17.21 -29.01 -24.27
CA THR A 18 16.28 -28.60 -23.22
C THR A 18 16.14 -27.09 -23.34
N ALA A 19 15.06 -26.65 -23.96
CA ALA A 19 14.60 -25.28 -23.85
C ALA A 19 14.38 -25.01 -22.36
N ILE A 20 15.34 -24.32 -21.73
CA ILE A 20 15.14 -23.72 -20.42
C ILE A 20 14.07 -22.66 -20.66
N ALA A 21 12.81 -23.02 -20.47
CA ALA A 21 11.75 -22.06 -20.28
C ALA A 21 12.18 -21.21 -19.09
N LEU A 22 12.72 -20.02 -19.38
CA LEU A 22 12.89 -18.96 -18.41
C LEU A 22 11.47 -18.63 -17.93
N SER A 23 11.04 -19.32 -16.89
CA SER A 23 9.88 -18.94 -16.10
C SER A 23 10.20 -17.56 -15.56
N MET A 24 9.74 -16.53 -16.28
CA MET A 24 9.75 -15.16 -15.77
C MET A 24 9.10 -15.22 -14.39
N PRO A 25 9.80 -14.83 -13.31
CA PRO A 25 9.25 -14.94 -11.98
C PRO A 25 7.98 -14.09 -11.98
N ALA A 26 6.86 -14.72 -11.69
CA ALA A 26 5.57 -14.08 -11.52
C ALA A 26 5.72 -12.87 -10.59
N HIS A 27 5.81 -11.68 -11.19
CA HIS A 27 5.92 -10.34 -10.61
C HIS A 27 6.00 -10.35 -9.08
N ALA A 28 7.17 -10.68 -8.55
CA ALA A 28 7.40 -10.67 -7.12
C ALA A 28 7.30 -9.21 -6.66
N GLN A 29 6.53 -8.96 -5.61
CA GLN A 29 6.39 -7.61 -5.09
C GLN A 29 7.77 -7.06 -4.69
N SER A 30 8.12 -5.90 -5.25
CA SER A 30 9.40 -5.24 -5.07
C SER A 30 9.58 -4.78 -3.62
N ALA A 31 10.72 -5.13 -3.01
CA ALA A 31 11.10 -4.63 -1.70
C ALA A 31 11.28 -3.10 -1.70
N ALA A 32 11.75 -2.53 -2.82
CA ALA A 32 11.89 -1.08 -2.98
C ALA A 32 10.53 -0.38 -3.03
N ASP A 33 9.51 -1.01 -3.62
CA ASP A 33 8.15 -0.44 -3.66
C ASP A 33 7.51 -0.47 -2.28
N LEU A 34 7.65 -1.59 -1.55
CA LEU A 34 7.19 -1.69 -0.15
C LEU A 34 7.88 -0.64 0.73
N ARG A 35 9.18 -0.45 0.57
CA ARG A 35 9.95 0.58 1.27
C ARG A 35 9.43 1.99 0.92
N THR A 36 9.19 2.25 -0.36
CA THR A 36 8.68 3.55 -0.83
C THR A 36 7.29 3.84 -0.25
N MET A 37 6.39 2.84 -0.19
CA MET A 37 5.10 2.99 0.47
C MET A 37 5.25 3.29 1.96
N ALA A 38 6.12 2.55 2.67
CA ALA A 38 6.40 2.80 4.09
C ALA A 38 6.93 4.21 4.32
N ASP A 39 7.92 4.65 3.53
CA ASP A 39 8.48 5.99 3.62
C ASP A 39 7.43 7.06 3.25
N PHE A 40 6.49 6.78 2.34
CA PHE A 40 5.36 7.67 2.05
C PHE A 40 4.50 7.83 3.31
N ILE A 41 4.02 6.71 3.85
CA ILE A 41 3.13 6.62 5.02
C ILE A 41 3.76 7.27 6.26
N GLU A 42 5.08 7.20 6.40
CA GLU A 42 5.84 7.77 7.53
C GLU A 42 6.34 9.21 7.30
N CYS A 43 5.84 9.89 6.26
CA CYS A 43 6.22 11.27 5.95
C CYS A 43 7.70 11.47 5.58
N LYS A 44 8.39 10.48 5.00
CA LYS A 44 9.84 10.49 4.72
C LYS A 44 10.22 10.75 3.27
N LEU A 45 9.26 10.79 2.35
CA LEU A 45 9.54 11.03 0.94
C LEU A 45 9.73 12.52 0.64
N SER A 46 10.59 12.80 -0.34
CA SER A 46 10.64 14.08 -1.04
C SER A 46 9.54 14.17 -2.11
N PRO A 47 9.17 15.38 -2.55
CA PRO A 47 8.22 15.60 -3.65
C PRO A 47 8.54 14.79 -4.92
N LYS A 48 9.80 14.80 -5.37
CA LYS A 48 10.24 14.03 -6.56
C LYS A 48 10.14 12.51 -6.37
N GLN A 49 10.22 12.01 -5.14
CA GLN A 49 9.99 10.58 -4.89
C GLN A 49 8.51 10.25 -4.94
N ILE A 50 7.65 11.14 -4.44
CA ILE A 50 6.19 11.00 -4.52
C ILE A 50 5.74 10.98 -5.98
N GLU A 51 6.13 11.98 -6.78
CA GLU A 51 5.76 12.05 -8.21
C GLU A 51 6.16 10.80 -8.97
N ARG A 52 7.41 10.34 -8.81
CA ARG A 52 7.90 9.13 -9.46
C ARG A 52 7.15 7.88 -9.01
N PHE A 53 6.80 7.80 -7.73
CA PHE A 53 6.03 6.68 -7.22
C PHE A 53 4.61 6.68 -7.77
N ILE A 54 3.91 7.82 -7.75
CA ILE A 54 2.54 7.94 -8.27
C ILE A 54 2.51 7.69 -9.78
N ALA A 55 3.43 8.24 -10.56
CA ALA A 55 3.50 7.98 -11.99
C ALA A 55 3.63 6.47 -12.30
N ARG A 56 4.33 5.72 -11.44
CA ARG A 56 4.40 4.26 -11.54
C ARG A 56 3.11 3.57 -11.12
N VAL A 57 2.40 4.06 -10.10
CA VAL A 57 1.07 3.55 -9.73
C VAL A 57 0.11 3.73 -10.89
N ASP A 58 0.04 4.92 -11.48
CA ASP A 58 -0.84 5.24 -12.61
C ASP A 58 -0.52 4.41 -13.86
N ALA A 59 0.76 4.12 -14.09
CA ALA A 59 1.21 3.23 -15.17
C ALA A 59 1.04 1.73 -14.86
N ASN A 60 0.40 1.35 -13.74
CA ASN A 60 0.31 -0.04 -13.25
C ASN A 60 1.68 -0.74 -13.12
N ALA A 61 2.73 0.03 -12.86
CA ALA A 61 4.13 -0.39 -12.82
C ALA A 61 4.63 -0.64 -11.37
N VAL A 62 3.71 -0.87 -10.42
CA VAL A 62 4.02 -1.27 -9.03
C VAL A 62 3.55 -2.71 -8.82
N PRO A 63 4.44 -3.72 -8.99
CA PRO A 63 4.10 -5.13 -8.89
C PRO A 63 3.44 -5.51 -7.56
N GLY A 64 2.29 -6.18 -7.65
CA GLY A 64 1.60 -6.71 -6.47
C GLY A 64 0.84 -5.67 -5.65
N LEU A 65 0.65 -4.45 -6.16
CA LEU A 65 -0.28 -3.46 -5.64
C LEU A 65 -1.57 -3.52 -6.49
N THR A 66 -2.72 -3.75 -5.86
CA THR A 66 -4.00 -3.97 -6.57
C THR A 66 -5.14 -3.20 -5.92
N ASN A 67 -5.85 -2.39 -6.72
CA ASN A 67 -7.01 -1.63 -6.27
C ASN A 67 -8.13 -2.58 -5.77
N GLN A 68 -8.75 -2.24 -4.65
CA GLN A 68 -9.81 -3.03 -4.00
C GLN A 68 -11.22 -2.57 -4.37
N SER A 69 -11.37 -1.53 -5.19
CA SER A 69 -12.68 -1.01 -5.60
C SER A 69 -13.62 -2.12 -6.08
N GLY A 70 -14.84 -2.13 -5.55
CA GLY A 70 -15.88 -3.10 -5.89
C GLY A 70 -15.76 -4.46 -5.21
N LYS A 71 -14.78 -4.69 -4.32
CA LYS A 71 -14.68 -5.95 -3.56
C LYS A 71 -15.50 -5.90 -2.26
N PRO A 72 -16.07 -7.03 -1.81
CA PRO A 72 -16.66 -7.13 -0.48
C PRO A 72 -15.65 -6.72 0.61
N ASP A 73 -16.10 -5.94 1.59
CA ASP A 73 -15.28 -5.44 2.71
C ASP A 73 -14.07 -4.57 2.31
N ALA A 74 -14.04 -4.04 1.07
CA ALA A 74 -13.02 -3.12 0.64
C ALA A 74 -13.12 -1.78 1.40
N ILE A 75 -11.98 -1.30 1.89
CA ILE A 75 -11.83 0.07 2.35
C ILE A 75 -11.96 0.99 1.14
N ALA A 76 -12.71 2.10 1.27
CA ALA A 76 -12.81 3.11 0.22
C ALA A 76 -11.42 3.60 -0.23
N LEU A 77 -11.19 3.68 -1.55
CA LEU A 77 -9.88 3.99 -2.15
C LEU A 77 -8.74 3.04 -1.71
N GLY A 78 -9.11 1.84 -1.25
CA GLY A 78 -8.19 0.83 -0.77
C GLY A 78 -7.40 0.16 -1.90
N TRP A 79 -6.14 -0.09 -1.62
CA TRP A 79 -5.22 -0.87 -2.41
C TRP A 79 -4.63 -1.96 -1.52
N GLN A 80 -4.42 -3.13 -2.10
CA GLN A 80 -3.85 -4.27 -1.40
C GLN A 80 -2.50 -4.62 -1.97
N THR A 81 -1.57 -4.88 -1.07
CA THR A 81 -0.25 -5.42 -1.38
C THR A 81 -0.20 -6.93 -1.16
N ARG A 82 0.60 -7.63 -1.96
CA ARG A 82 0.84 -9.08 -1.80
C ARG A 82 1.59 -9.39 -0.48
N LYS A 83 2.59 -8.59 -0.15
CA LYS A 83 3.38 -8.60 1.09
C LYS A 83 3.00 -7.38 1.94
N PRO A 84 3.02 -7.49 3.27
CA PRO A 84 2.70 -6.35 4.12
C PRO A 84 3.71 -5.22 3.94
N VAL A 85 3.22 -3.98 3.97
CA VAL A 85 4.00 -2.77 4.21
C VAL A 85 4.21 -2.66 5.71
N GLU A 86 5.43 -2.29 6.12
CA GLU A 86 5.78 -2.04 7.52
C GLU A 86 5.99 -0.55 7.74
N ALA A 87 5.14 0.06 8.57
CA ALA A 87 5.20 1.49 8.90
C ALA A 87 4.66 1.72 10.31
N TRP A 88 5.15 2.73 11.02
CA TRP A 88 4.76 3.07 12.39
C TRP A 88 4.93 1.89 13.39
N GLY A 89 5.81 0.95 13.07
CA GLY A 89 6.04 -0.27 13.85
C GLY A 89 4.93 -1.32 13.77
N VAL A 90 4.08 -1.26 12.74
CA VAL A 90 3.05 -2.28 12.44
C VAL A 90 3.07 -2.67 10.97
N GLN A 91 2.42 -3.79 10.67
CA GLN A 91 2.36 -4.36 9.32
C GLN A 91 0.93 -4.37 8.80
N SER A 92 0.73 -3.98 7.54
CA SER A 92 -0.56 -4.11 6.87
C SER A 92 -0.40 -4.42 5.39
N ARG A 93 -1.34 -5.18 4.85
CA ARG A 93 -1.46 -5.39 3.41
C ARG A 93 -2.37 -4.39 2.73
N VAL A 94 -2.98 -3.48 3.47
CA VAL A 94 -3.98 -2.55 2.94
C VAL A 94 -3.52 -1.13 3.17
N VAL A 95 -3.48 -0.36 2.10
CA VAL A 95 -3.21 1.08 2.10
C VAL A 95 -4.35 1.78 1.37
N THR A 96 -4.62 3.03 1.68
CA THR A 96 -5.51 3.89 0.91
C THR A 96 -4.68 4.96 0.23
N LEU A 97 -4.95 5.18 -1.05
CA LEU A 97 -4.38 6.31 -1.80
C LEU A 97 -5.49 7.35 -1.93
N VAL A 98 -5.57 8.25 -0.95
CA VAL A 98 -6.63 9.27 -0.88
C VAL A 98 -6.45 10.32 -1.97
N SER A 99 -5.18 10.64 -2.27
CA SER A 99 -4.78 11.48 -3.40
C SER A 99 -3.35 11.12 -3.81
N PRO A 100 -2.82 11.65 -4.93
CA PRO A 100 -1.40 11.53 -5.28
C PRO A 100 -0.41 11.94 -4.16
N ARG A 101 -0.87 12.73 -3.19
CA ARG A 101 -0.03 13.26 -2.10
C ARG A 101 -0.43 12.76 -0.73
N GLU A 102 -1.37 11.82 -0.65
CA GLU A 102 -1.86 11.29 0.61
C GLU A 102 -2.02 9.78 0.53
N MET A 103 -1.22 9.08 1.34
CA MET A 103 -1.28 7.64 1.50
C MET A 103 -1.41 7.30 2.98
N LEU A 104 -2.41 6.49 3.30
CA LEU A 104 -2.66 6.00 4.65
C LEU A 104 -2.58 4.48 4.67
N MET A 105 -2.03 3.91 5.74
CA MET A 105 -2.05 2.47 5.98
C MET A 105 -3.25 2.12 6.84
N ALA A 106 -3.96 1.03 6.50
CA ALA A 106 -5.04 0.52 7.33
C ALA A 106 -4.49 -0.37 8.44
N ILE A 107 -4.76 0.01 9.69
CA ILE A 107 -4.40 -0.71 10.90
C ILE A 107 -5.67 -1.32 11.47
N ALA A 108 -5.67 -2.63 11.68
CA ALA A 108 -6.84 -3.33 12.20
C ALA A 108 -7.13 -2.90 13.64
N ALA A 109 -8.42 -2.71 13.95
CA ALA A 109 -8.92 -2.45 15.28
C ALA A 109 -10.22 -3.25 15.52
N PRO A 110 -10.58 -3.56 16.78
CA PRO A 110 -11.86 -4.17 17.09
C PRO A 110 -13.01 -3.30 16.57
N LYS A 111 -13.99 -3.91 15.90
CA LYS A 111 -15.18 -3.19 15.41
C LYS A 111 -15.91 -2.52 16.56
N GLY A 112 -16.15 -1.21 16.44
CA GLY A 112 -16.75 -0.38 17.50
C GLY A 112 -15.75 0.21 18.51
N GLY A 113 -14.50 -0.26 18.53
CA GLY A 113 -13.42 0.24 19.41
C GLY A 113 -12.37 1.09 18.68
N GLU A 114 -12.58 1.41 17.41
CA GLU A 114 -11.59 2.07 16.55
C GLU A 114 -11.23 3.48 17.03
N VAL A 115 -12.20 4.22 17.58
CA VAL A 115 -11.96 5.59 18.09
C VAL A 115 -11.02 5.59 19.29
N ASP A 116 -11.23 4.67 20.24
CA ASP A 116 -10.39 4.56 21.43
C ASP A 116 -8.97 4.11 21.08
N VAL A 117 -8.85 3.11 20.18
CA VAL A 117 -7.53 2.67 19.69
C VAL A 117 -6.86 3.77 18.86
N GLY A 118 -7.62 4.51 18.05
CA GLY A 118 -7.13 5.66 17.29
C GLY A 118 -6.58 6.77 18.19
N LYS A 119 -7.24 7.05 19.31
CA LYS A 119 -6.76 7.99 20.33
C LYS A 119 -5.42 7.55 20.93
N GLN A 120 -5.30 6.26 21.30
CA GLN A 120 -4.04 5.71 21.82
C GLN A 120 -2.89 5.84 20.81
N TRP A 121 -3.17 5.64 19.52
CA TRP A 121 -2.20 5.87 18.45
C TRP A 121 -1.81 7.35 18.32
N ALA A 122 -2.78 8.27 18.39
CA ALA A 122 -2.52 9.70 18.33
C ALA A 122 -1.64 10.16 19.51
N GLU A 123 -1.89 9.63 20.71
CA GLU A 123 -1.07 9.84 21.91
C GLU A 123 0.35 9.28 21.71
N ARG A 124 0.49 8.06 21.17
CA ARG A 124 1.78 7.42 20.88
C ARG A 124 2.64 8.21 19.89
N ILE A 125 2.03 8.79 18.85
CA ILE A 125 2.74 9.63 17.87
C ILE A 125 3.13 10.98 18.50
N GLY A 126 2.30 11.48 19.41
CA GLY A 126 2.53 12.69 20.19
C GLY A 126 2.35 13.96 19.37
N GLY A 127 1.74 14.98 19.96
CA GLY A 127 1.53 16.29 19.31
C GLY A 127 0.51 16.29 18.17
N MET A 128 -0.28 15.22 18.03
CA MET A 128 -1.46 15.22 17.16
C MET A 128 -2.62 15.96 17.84
N ARG A 129 -3.43 16.64 17.04
CA ARG A 129 -4.64 17.34 17.48
C ARG A 129 -5.82 16.87 16.66
N GLU A 130 -6.97 16.77 17.28
CA GLU A 130 -8.19 16.45 16.54
C GLU A 130 -8.61 17.63 15.66
N ASP A 131 -9.00 17.33 14.42
CA ASP A 131 -9.52 18.27 13.46
C ASP A 131 -10.87 18.84 13.93
N ALA A 132 -11.01 20.16 13.90
CA ALA A 132 -12.23 20.82 14.38
C ALA A 132 -13.48 20.44 13.56
N GLY A 133 -13.32 20.13 12.27
CA GLY A 133 -14.40 19.63 11.43
C GLY A 133 -14.85 18.25 11.87
N ALA A 134 -13.92 17.36 12.22
CA ALA A 134 -14.23 16.04 12.77
C ALA A 134 -15.00 16.13 14.10
N VAL A 135 -14.60 17.05 15.00
CA VAL A 135 -15.35 17.34 16.23
C VAL A 135 -16.77 17.79 15.91
N SER A 136 -16.91 18.78 15.04
CA SER A 136 -18.22 19.31 14.62
C SER A 136 -19.12 18.24 13.97
N MET A 137 -18.56 17.34 13.16
CA MET A 137 -19.31 16.27 12.51
C MET A 137 -19.85 15.26 13.52
N ARG A 138 -19.10 14.95 14.58
CA ARG A 138 -19.62 14.09 15.66
C ARG A 138 -20.78 14.75 16.40
N GLU A 139 -20.63 16.03 16.73
CA GLU A 139 -21.60 16.78 17.53
C GLU A 139 -22.91 17.06 16.77
N HIS A 140 -22.82 17.32 15.46
CA HIS A 140 -23.96 17.83 14.69
C HIS A 140 -24.45 16.90 13.58
N MET A 141 -23.66 15.92 13.15
CA MET A 141 -24.00 15.06 12.00
C MET A 141 -24.09 13.57 12.35
N ASN A 142 -24.05 13.22 13.65
CA ASN A 142 -24.04 11.84 14.15
C ASN A 142 -22.94 10.98 13.51
N TRP A 143 -21.86 11.62 13.06
CA TRP A 143 -20.69 10.93 12.54
C TRP A 143 -19.98 10.22 13.69
N ARG A 144 -19.46 9.02 13.43
CA ARG A 144 -18.77 8.19 14.42
C ARG A 144 -17.35 7.93 13.96
N GLY A 145 -16.43 8.74 14.46
CA GLY A 145 -15.05 8.72 14.02
C GLY A 145 -14.18 9.71 14.77
N ALA A 146 -12.94 9.80 14.30
CA ALA A 146 -11.96 10.78 14.75
C ALA A 146 -10.98 11.09 13.61
N ASP A 147 -10.52 12.33 13.51
CA ASP A 147 -9.49 12.74 12.54
C ASP A 147 -8.43 13.52 13.31
N TYR A 148 -7.31 12.87 13.64
CA TYR A 148 -6.19 13.50 14.31
C TYR A 148 -5.11 13.86 13.31
N ARG A 149 -4.55 15.06 13.45
CA ARG A 149 -3.58 15.63 12.52
C ARG A 149 -2.39 16.22 13.24
N LYS A 150 -1.23 16.16 12.59
CA LYS A 150 0.01 16.81 13.03
C LYS A 150 0.77 17.33 11.82
N ALA A 151 0.71 18.64 11.63
CA ALA A 151 1.50 19.33 10.62
C ALA A 151 2.97 19.51 11.05
N GLY A 152 3.89 19.53 10.09
CA GLY A 152 5.27 19.93 10.31
C GLY A 152 6.15 19.81 9.08
N GLY A 153 6.73 20.91 8.61
CA GLY A 153 7.70 20.92 7.50
C GLY A 153 7.11 20.51 6.14
N GLY A 154 5.95 21.06 5.79
CA GLY A 154 5.29 20.85 4.49
C GLY A 154 4.51 19.53 4.34
N ARG A 155 4.34 18.82 5.46
CA ARG A 155 3.70 17.50 5.54
C ARG A 155 2.83 17.42 6.78
N GLU A 156 1.86 16.52 6.75
CA GLU A 156 0.89 16.30 7.81
C GLU A 156 0.73 14.80 8.05
N ILE A 157 0.99 14.36 9.28
CA ILE A 157 0.60 13.02 9.72
C ILE A 157 -0.90 13.06 9.99
N ARG A 158 -1.64 12.12 9.44
CA ARG A 158 -3.09 12.00 9.61
C ARG A 158 -3.45 10.62 10.13
N LEU A 159 -4.27 10.59 11.18
CA LEU A 159 -4.94 9.40 11.69
C LEU A 159 -6.45 9.61 11.56
N LEU A 160 -7.09 8.80 10.72
CA LEU A 160 -8.52 8.87 10.45
C LEU A 160 -9.19 7.58 10.90
N VAL A 161 -10.28 7.74 11.63
CA VAL A 161 -11.23 6.69 11.98
C VAL A 161 -12.59 7.10 11.45
N ASP A 162 -13.19 6.24 10.64
CA ASP A 162 -14.59 6.36 10.25
C ASP A 162 -15.25 4.98 10.43
N GLN A 163 -16.09 4.86 11.47
CA GLN A 163 -16.72 3.58 11.81
C GLN A 163 -17.81 3.15 10.82
N LYS A 164 -18.28 4.07 9.97
CA LYS A 164 -19.29 3.78 8.95
C LYS A 164 -18.63 3.38 7.64
N GLU A 165 -17.66 4.16 7.18
CA GLU A 165 -17.01 3.96 5.89
C GLU A 165 -15.91 2.89 5.96
N THR A 166 -15.28 2.71 7.13
CA THR A 166 -14.13 1.81 7.32
C THR A 166 -14.20 1.02 8.63
N PRO A 167 -15.29 0.28 8.89
CA PRO A 167 -15.47 -0.45 10.15
C PRO A 167 -14.35 -1.47 10.38
N GLY A 168 -13.75 -1.44 11.57
CA GLY A 168 -12.64 -2.28 11.99
C GLY A 168 -11.25 -1.78 11.59
N TRP A 169 -11.15 -0.55 11.07
CA TRP A 169 -9.89 0.02 10.59
C TRP A 169 -9.62 1.42 11.15
N ILE A 170 -8.34 1.68 11.39
CA ILE A 170 -7.76 2.99 11.60
C ILE A 170 -6.88 3.27 10.39
N LEU A 171 -7.02 4.43 9.74
CA LEU A 171 -6.18 4.83 8.63
C LEU A 171 -5.11 5.79 9.15
N LEU A 172 -3.84 5.40 9.09
CA LEU A 172 -2.72 6.22 9.56
C LEU A 172 -1.68 6.40 8.46
N GLY A 173 -1.31 7.64 8.17
CA GLY A 173 -0.21 7.91 7.26
C GLY A 173 0.08 9.38 7.09
N CYS A 174 0.44 9.76 5.87
CA CYS A 174 0.96 11.08 5.58
C CYS A 174 0.28 11.74 4.39
N ARG A 175 0.06 13.05 4.53
CA ARG A 175 -0.26 13.98 3.46
C ARG A 175 0.90 14.95 3.24
N TYR A 176 1.22 15.26 1.99
CA TYR A 176 2.19 16.28 1.61
C TYR A 176 1.46 17.50 1.05
N ASP A 177 1.86 18.71 1.45
CA ASP A 177 1.25 19.95 0.98
C ASP A 177 1.58 20.24 -0.50
N GLN A 178 0.99 21.28 -1.09
CA GLN A 178 1.24 21.63 -2.49
C GLN A 178 2.54 22.41 -2.63
N ALA A 179 2.77 23.34 -1.70
CA ALA A 179 3.94 24.20 -1.70
C ALA A 179 5.26 23.43 -1.61
N SER A 180 5.28 22.22 -1.04
CA SER A 180 6.45 21.34 -1.06
C SER A 180 6.82 20.90 -2.48
N PHE A 181 5.85 20.81 -3.40
CA PHE A 181 6.09 20.47 -4.81
C PHE A 181 6.49 21.69 -5.64
N ASP A 182 6.00 22.89 -5.26
CA ASP A 182 6.20 24.13 -6.04
C ASP A 182 7.56 24.83 -5.80
N ASN A 183 8.38 24.35 -4.85
CA ASN A 183 9.70 24.93 -4.51
C ASN A 183 10.90 24.26 -5.23
N PHE A 184 10.67 23.62 -6.38
CA PHE A 184 11.69 23.00 -7.23
C PHE A 184 11.57 23.44 -8.69
#